data_AF-A0A9Q1JEK2-F1
#
_entry.id   AF-A0A9Q1JEK2-F1
#
_cell.length_a   1.000
_cell.length_b   1.000
_cell.length_c   1.000
_cell.angle_alpha   90.00
_cell.angle_beta   90.00
_cell.angle_gamma   90.00
#
_symmetry.space_group_name_H-M   'P 1'
#
loop_
_entity.id
_entity.type
_entity.pdbx_description
1 polymer ?
#
loop_
_entity_poly.entity_id
_entity_poly.type
_entity_poly.pdbx_seq_one_letter_code
_entity_poly.pdbx_strand_id
1 'polypeptide(L)'
;MLLLWTVLDPLLLLLHLHLHLLLTPARLTSRRPCSRSPRGAKTRPSEPEPESEDGWHNMADEDEEPHQFPFCPRRTPEVQLDLQQDYSPLDLFRLFFSTDVLKLLCDNTNGNAARKHAQGLHTPWSDVDAEDMLKYLSIVLYLGLAPRPRHRRW
;
A
#
# COMPACT_ATOMS: atom_id res chain seq x y z
N MET A 1 -39.14 -9.02 -24.61
CA MET A 1 -37.84 -9.73 -24.58
C MET A 1 -37.38 -9.82 -26.02
N LEU A 2 -36.35 -9.15 -26.53
CA LEU A 2 -35.08 -8.68 -25.97
C LEU A 2 -34.60 -7.50 -26.83
N LEU A 3 -34.44 -6.29 -26.27
CA LEU A 3 -33.58 -5.22 -26.81
C LEU A 3 -33.35 -4.20 -25.69
N LEU A 4 -32.46 -4.50 -24.74
CA LEU A 4 -32.10 -3.56 -23.66
C LEU A 4 -30.71 -3.90 -23.10
N TRP A 5 -29.69 -3.90 -23.97
CA TRP A 5 -28.28 -3.96 -23.59
C TRP A 5 -27.40 -3.05 -24.48
N THR A 6 -27.94 -1.95 -25.00
CA THR A 6 -27.20 -0.99 -25.85
C THR A 6 -26.90 0.34 -25.15
N VAL A 7 -26.72 0.35 -23.83
CA VAL A 7 -26.09 1.48 -23.15
C VAL A 7 -25.21 0.92 -22.03
N LEU A 8 -24.04 0.42 -22.43
CA LEU A 8 -22.92 0.31 -21.51
C LEU A 8 -22.62 1.73 -21.04
N ASP A 9 -22.88 1.98 -19.77
CA ASP A 9 -22.76 3.27 -19.12
C ASP A 9 -21.33 3.84 -19.34
N PRO A 10 -21.17 4.97 -20.05
CA PRO A 10 -19.86 5.58 -20.29
C PRO A 10 -19.15 5.97 -18.98
N LEU A 11 -19.90 6.10 -17.87
CA LEU A 11 -19.34 6.35 -16.55
C LEU A 11 -18.67 5.12 -15.95
N LEU A 12 -19.12 3.91 -16.29
CA LEU A 12 -18.50 2.67 -15.81
C LEU A 12 -17.15 2.43 -16.49
N LEU A 13 -17.05 2.75 -17.79
CA LEU A 13 -15.78 2.71 -18.53
C LEU A 13 -14.79 3.77 -18.01
N LEU A 14 -15.27 4.96 -17.65
CA LEU A 14 -14.43 6.01 -17.08
C LEU A 14 -13.91 5.62 -15.67
N LEU A 15 -14.76 5.00 -14.85
CA LEU A 15 -14.38 4.52 -13.52
C LEU A 15 -13.34 3.39 -13.60
N HIS A 16 -13.49 2.48 -14.58
CA HIS A 16 -12.54 1.39 -14.80
C HIS A 16 -11.17 1.89 -15.28
N LEU A 17 -11.15 2.87 -16.20
CA LEU A 17 -9.91 3.47 -16.71
C LEU A 17 -9.18 4.27 -15.61
N HIS A 18 -9.92 4.94 -14.71
CA HIS A 18 -9.34 5.69 -13.61
C HIS A 18 -8.77 4.78 -12.51
N LEU A 19 -9.43 3.63 -12.23
CA LEU A 19 -8.93 2.64 -11.28
C LEU A 19 -7.64 1.97 -11.78
N HIS A 20 -7.53 1.71 -13.09
CA HIS A 20 -6.31 1.22 -13.71
C HIS A 20 -5.14 2.23 -13.66
N LEU A 21 -5.42 3.53 -13.77
CA LEU A 21 -4.38 4.57 -13.71
C LEU A 21 -3.84 4.81 -12.29
N LEU A 22 -4.62 4.48 -11.26
CA LEU A 22 -4.22 4.62 -9.85
C LEU A 22 -3.52 3.36 -9.29
N LEU A 23 -3.73 2.18 -9.89
CA LEU A 23 -3.13 0.91 -9.45
C LEU A 23 -1.90 0.47 -10.27
N THR A 24 -1.46 1.26 -11.26
CA THR A 24 -0.26 0.93 -12.04
C THR A 24 1.01 1.35 -11.28
N PRO A 25 1.89 0.41 -10.90
CA PRO A 25 3.15 0.78 -10.26
C PRO A 25 4.07 1.47 -11.29
N ALA A 26 4.52 2.68 -10.97
CA ALA A 26 5.53 3.39 -11.74
C ALA A 26 6.82 2.56 -11.78
N ARG A 27 7.21 2.12 -12.99
CA ARG A 27 8.44 1.36 -13.24
C ARG A 27 9.64 2.29 -13.09
N LEU A 28 10.14 2.45 -11.86
CA LEU A 28 11.42 3.11 -11.60
C LEU A 28 12.55 2.25 -12.17
N THR A 29 13.08 2.64 -13.32
CA THR A 29 14.28 2.01 -13.89
C THR A 29 15.50 2.45 -13.09
N SER A 30 15.85 1.67 -12.07
CA SER A 30 17.13 1.83 -11.36
C SER A 30 18.26 1.34 -12.26
N ARG A 31 18.96 2.27 -12.92
CA ARG A 31 20.23 2.01 -13.60
C ARG A 31 21.31 1.77 -12.54
N ARG A 32 21.73 0.51 -12.35
CA ARG A 32 22.98 0.19 -11.63
C ARG A 32 24.12 -0.01 -12.64
N PRO A 33 25.23 0.73 -12.55
CA PRO A 33 26.47 0.28 -13.15
C PRO A 33 27.29 -0.46 -12.09
N CYS A 34 27.42 -1.78 -12.22
CA CYS A 34 28.44 -2.55 -11.50
C CYS A 34 29.67 -2.69 -12.41
N SER A 35 30.71 -1.90 -12.15
CA SER A 35 32.01 -2.05 -12.81
C SER A 35 32.93 -2.99 -12.02
N ARG A 36 33.31 -4.09 -12.69
CA ARG A 36 34.58 -4.85 -12.61
C ARG A 36 35.04 -5.42 -11.25
N SER A 37 34.99 -6.75 -11.17
CA SER A 37 35.92 -7.56 -10.35
C SER A 37 36.86 -8.35 -11.28
N PRO A 38 38.17 -8.48 -10.98
CA PRO A 38 39.02 -9.43 -11.66
C PRO A 38 39.15 -10.77 -10.90
N ARG A 39 38.74 -11.82 -11.62
CA ARG A 39 39.51 -13.04 -11.92
C ARG A 39 39.79 -14.03 -10.77
N GLY A 40 39.14 -15.20 -10.87
CA GLY A 40 39.86 -16.49 -10.88
C GLY A 40 39.39 -17.54 -9.87
N ALA A 41 38.58 -18.49 -10.32
CA ALA A 41 38.71 -19.93 -10.01
C ALA A 41 37.79 -20.73 -10.95
N LYS A 42 38.35 -21.77 -11.58
CA LYS A 42 37.68 -22.62 -12.56
C LYS A 42 36.73 -23.59 -11.85
N THR A 43 35.44 -23.53 -12.16
CA THR A 43 34.50 -24.64 -11.93
C THR A 43 33.84 -24.99 -13.27
N ARG A 44 33.87 -26.29 -13.56
CA ARG A 44 33.40 -26.99 -14.75
C ARG A 44 31.95 -26.59 -15.12
N PRO A 45 31.59 -26.42 -16.40
CA PRO A 45 30.18 -26.22 -16.77
C PRO A 45 29.39 -27.50 -16.46
N SER A 46 28.41 -27.37 -15.56
CA SER A 46 27.29 -28.31 -15.45
C SER A 46 26.44 -28.21 -16.72
N GLU A 47 26.00 -29.36 -17.21
CA GLU A 47 25.06 -29.49 -18.33
C GLU A 47 23.81 -28.63 -18.11
N PRO A 48 23.19 -28.11 -19.19
CA PRO A 48 21.90 -27.46 -19.09
C PRO A 48 20.85 -28.50 -18.65
N GLU A 49 20.32 -28.32 -17.44
CA GLU A 49 19.03 -28.87 -17.02
C GLU A 49 18.00 -28.57 -18.11
N PRO A 50 17.15 -29.54 -18.51
CA PRO A 50 16.12 -29.28 -19.50
C PRO A 50 15.19 -28.19 -18.99
N GLU A 51 14.93 -27.21 -19.84
CA GLU A 51 13.96 -26.14 -19.62
C GLU A 51 12.62 -26.77 -19.21
N SER A 52 12.30 -26.72 -17.92
CA SER A 52 10.98 -27.11 -17.43
C SER A 52 9.97 -26.15 -18.06
N GLU A 53 8.98 -26.71 -18.75
CA GLU A 53 7.89 -25.97 -19.37
C GLU A 53 7.21 -25.08 -18.31
N ASP A 54 7.50 -23.78 -18.35
CA ASP A 54 6.94 -22.73 -17.49
C ASP A 54 5.47 -22.44 -17.88
N GLY A 55 4.63 -23.47 -17.73
CA GLY A 55 3.21 -23.44 -17.99
C GLY A 55 2.40 -23.50 -16.69
N TRP A 56 1.18 -22.96 -16.70
CA TRP A 56 0.27 -23.09 -15.57
C TRP A 56 -0.13 -24.56 -15.37
N HIS A 57 0.15 -25.11 -14.19
CA HIS A 57 -0.27 -26.46 -13.78
C HIS A 57 -1.79 -26.58 -13.69
N ASN A 58 -2.30 -27.75 -14.04
CA ASN A 58 -3.73 -28.05 -14.03
C ASN A 58 -4.14 -28.70 -12.69
N MET A 59 -5.45 -28.84 -12.42
CA MET A 59 -5.94 -29.40 -11.14
C MET A 59 -5.56 -30.86 -10.86
N ALA A 60 -5.06 -31.61 -11.85
CA ALA A 60 -4.60 -32.98 -11.70
C ALA A 60 -3.11 -33.06 -11.36
N ASP A 61 -2.37 -31.95 -11.44
CA ASP A 61 -0.98 -31.88 -11.01
C ASP A 61 -0.96 -31.68 -9.48
N GLU A 62 -0.14 -32.45 -8.75
CA GLU A 62 0.00 -32.31 -7.30
C GLU A 62 0.73 -31.01 -6.94
N ASP A 63 0.22 -30.26 -5.96
CA ASP A 63 0.83 -29.01 -5.52
C ASP A 63 2.22 -29.28 -4.91
N GLU A 64 3.27 -28.76 -5.54
CA GLU A 64 4.63 -28.75 -4.98
C GLU A 64 4.81 -27.56 -4.03
N GLU A 65 5.15 -27.82 -2.77
CA GLU A 65 5.45 -26.75 -1.82
C GLU A 65 6.75 -26.04 -2.25
N PRO A 66 6.72 -24.71 -2.47
CA PRO A 66 7.91 -23.99 -2.88
C PRO A 66 8.98 -24.08 -1.79
N HIS A 67 10.25 -24.12 -2.20
CA HIS A 67 11.37 -24.13 -1.28
C HIS A 67 11.32 -22.92 -0.34
N GLN A 68 11.09 -23.17 0.96
CA GLN A 68 11.01 -22.11 1.96
C GLN A 68 12.40 -21.53 2.20
N PHE A 69 12.60 -20.27 1.82
CA PHE A 69 13.83 -19.56 2.18
C PHE A 69 13.80 -19.14 3.66
N PRO A 70 14.89 -19.36 4.41
CA PRO A 70 14.96 -18.88 5.77
C PRO A 70 14.92 -17.35 5.79
N PHE A 71 14.02 -16.78 6.61
CA PHE A 71 13.98 -15.34 6.84
C PHE A 71 15.23 -14.93 7.61
N CYS A 72 16.24 -14.43 6.89
CA CYS A 72 17.51 -13.96 7.44
C CYS A 72 17.60 -12.42 7.32
N PRO A 73 16.87 -11.66 8.17
CA PRO A 73 16.93 -10.22 8.14
C PRO A 73 18.36 -9.76 8.45
N ARG A 74 18.88 -8.84 7.64
CA ARG A 74 20.22 -8.27 7.84
C ARG A 74 20.34 -7.47 9.15
N ARG A 75 19.20 -7.03 9.71
CA ARG A 75 19.12 -6.29 10.96
C ARG A 75 18.59 -7.20 12.05
N THR A 76 19.15 -7.07 13.25
CA THR A 76 18.57 -7.65 14.45
C THR A 76 17.14 -7.11 14.62
N PRO A 77 16.13 -7.97 14.81
CA PRO A 77 14.77 -7.54 15.08
C PRO A 77 14.70 -6.91 16.47
N GLU A 78 14.98 -5.61 16.54
CA GLU A 78 14.88 -4.82 17.77
C GLU A 78 14.06 -3.55 17.54
N VAL A 79 13.58 -2.99 18.66
CA VAL A 79 12.92 -1.69 18.70
C VAL A 79 13.90 -0.64 18.18
N GLN A 80 13.50 0.10 17.15
CA GLN A 80 14.33 1.16 16.54
C GLN A 80 14.27 2.49 17.30
N LEU A 81 13.50 2.54 18.39
CA LEU A 81 13.39 3.67 19.30
C LEU A 81 14.40 3.56 20.44
N ASP A 82 14.95 4.70 20.86
CA ASP A 82 15.85 4.75 22.02
C ASP A 82 15.06 4.54 23.31
N LEU A 83 15.12 3.33 23.88
CA LEU A 83 14.41 2.97 25.11
C LEU A 83 14.95 3.68 26.36
N GLN A 84 16.05 4.43 26.27
CA GLN A 84 16.59 5.21 27.39
C GLN A 84 15.98 6.62 27.50
N GLN A 85 15.22 7.06 26.49
CA GLN A 85 14.57 8.36 26.46
C GLN A 85 13.10 8.25 26.87
N ASP A 86 12.64 9.19 27.69
CA ASP A 86 11.22 9.33 28.00
C ASP A 86 10.49 10.03 26.86
N TYR A 87 9.54 9.34 26.23
CA TYR A 87 8.69 9.90 25.18
C TYR A 87 7.27 10.12 25.69
N SER A 88 6.69 11.28 25.37
CA SER A 88 5.24 11.43 25.50
C SER A 88 4.53 10.62 24.40
N PRO A 89 3.26 10.21 24.61
CA PRO A 89 2.48 9.57 23.56
C PRO A 89 2.38 10.40 22.27
N LEU A 90 2.43 11.73 22.39
CA LEU A 90 2.43 12.65 21.25
C LEU A 90 3.73 12.60 20.47
N ASP A 91 4.87 12.46 21.15
CA ASP A 91 6.18 12.36 20.49
C ASP A 91 6.27 11.08 19.66
N LEU A 92 5.79 9.96 20.22
CA LEU A 92 5.69 8.69 19.51
C LEU A 92 4.76 8.78 18.30
N PHE A 93 3.61 9.45 18.44
CA PHE A 93 2.68 9.64 17.34
C PHE A 93 3.30 10.41 16.16
N ARG A 94 4.10 11.44 16.45
CA ARG A 94 4.78 12.26 15.43
C ARG A 94 5.86 11.52 14.65
N LEU A 95 6.37 10.39 15.16
CA LEU A 95 7.31 9.54 14.40
C LEU A 95 6.66 8.95 13.14
N PHE A 96 5.35 8.69 13.19
CA PHE A 96 4.59 8.14 12.07
C PHE A 96 3.85 9.23 11.29
N PHE A 97 3.34 10.24 12.00
CA PHE A 97 2.63 11.38 11.42
C PHE A 97 3.48 12.64 11.55
N SER A 98 4.51 12.73 10.70
CA SER A 98 5.33 13.93 10.61
C SER A 98 4.53 15.12 10.06
N THR A 99 5.07 16.33 10.18
CA THR A 99 4.48 17.54 9.61
C THR A 99 4.20 17.40 8.11
N ASP A 100 5.10 16.75 7.38
CA ASP A 100 4.97 16.56 5.93
C ASP A 100 3.85 15.58 5.60
N VAL A 101 3.70 14.51 6.38
CA VAL A 101 2.59 13.56 6.22
C VAL A 101 1.26 14.24 6.52
N LEU A 102 1.18 15.00 7.61
CA LEU A 102 -0.04 15.76 7.95
C LEU A 102 -0.39 16.76 6.85
N LYS A 103 0.59 17.50 6.33
CA LYS A 103 0.39 18.41 5.20
C LYS A 103 -0.13 17.68 3.97
N LEU A 104 0.49 16.56 3.61
CA LEU A 104 0.08 15.74 2.47
C LEU A 104 -1.36 15.23 2.62
N LEU A 105 -1.77 14.84 3.84
CA LEU A 105 -3.14 14.42 4.12
C LEU A 105 -4.12 15.59 3.93
N CYS A 106 -3.78 16.78 4.42
CA CYS A 106 -4.60 17.98 4.26
C CYS A 106 -4.77 18.33 2.78
N ASP A 107 -3.65 18.41 2.04
CA ASP A 107 -3.64 18.74 0.61
C ASP A 107 -4.51 17.77 -0.20
N ASN A 108 -4.38 16.45 0.05
CA ASN A 108 -5.18 15.44 -0.63
C ASN A 108 -6.67 15.52 -0.26
N THR A 109 -6.98 15.79 1.02
CA THR A 109 -8.37 15.86 1.50
C THR A 109 -9.08 17.07 0.91
N ASN A 110 -8.44 18.24 0.94
CA ASN A 110 -8.98 19.48 0.38
C ASN A 110 -9.07 19.41 -1.15
N GLY A 111 -8.05 18.86 -1.82
CA GLY A 111 -8.10 18.63 -3.26
C GLY A 111 -9.25 17.69 -3.66
N ASN A 112 -9.50 16.64 -2.87
CA ASN A 112 -10.62 15.75 -3.11
C ASN A 112 -11.98 16.43 -2.88
N ALA A 113 -12.10 17.27 -1.85
CA ALA A 113 -13.31 18.04 -1.60
C ALA A 113 -13.60 19.01 -2.75
N ALA A 114 -12.60 19.76 -3.22
CA ALA A 114 -12.71 20.63 -4.38
C ALA A 114 -13.17 19.86 -5.64
N ARG A 115 -12.63 18.66 -5.87
CA ARG A 115 -13.06 17.79 -6.98
C ARG A 115 -14.53 17.36 -6.82
N LYS A 116 -14.96 16.97 -5.63
CA LYS A 116 -16.35 16.56 -5.37
C LYS A 116 -17.32 17.73 -5.54
N HIS A 117 -16.93 18.93 -5.12
CA HIS A 117 -17.68 20.15 -5.36
C HIS A 117 -17.85 20.43 -6.85
N ALA A 118 -16.76 20.31 -7.63
CA ALA A 118 -16.83 20.44 -9.09
C ALA A 118 -17.74 19.38 -9.74
N GLN A 119 -17.90 18.21 -9.12
CA GLN A 119 -18.79 17.14 -9.57
C GLN A 119 -20.26 17.31 -9.11
N GLY A 120 -20.61 18.43 -8.47
CA GLY A 120 -21.98 18.74 -8.06
C GLY A 120 -22.34 18.34 -6.63
N LEU A 121 -21.35 18.02 -5.78
CA LEU A 121 -21.61 17.93 -4.33
C LEU A 121 -21.83 19.35 -3.77
N HIS A 122 -23.01 19.60 -3.22
CA HIS A 122 -23.40 20.92 -2.68
C HIS A 122 -23.16 21.06 -1.17
N THR A 123 -22.58 20.05 -0.51
CA THR A 123 -22.29 20.11 0.92
C THR A 123 -21.17 21.12 1.18
N PRO A 124 -21.36 22.17 1.99
CA PRO A 124 -20.32 23.16 2.25
C PRO A 124 -19.07 22.47 2.83
N TRP A 125 -17.91 22.72 2.22
CA TRP A 125 -16.62 22.26 2.69
C TRP A 125 -15.79 23.44 3.20
N SER A 126 -15.09 23.22 4.30
CA SER A 126 -14.05 24.12 4.80
C SER A 126 -12.73 23.37 4.71
N ASP A 127 -11.69 24.05 4.23
CA ASP A 127 -10.37 23.44 4.09
C ASP A 127 -9.86 22.98 5.45
N VAL A 128 -9.39 21.74 5.47
CA VAL A 128 -8.84 21.08 6.64
C VAL A 128 -7.38 21.49 6.80
N ASP A 129 -7.02 21.92 8.00
CA ASP A 129 -5.64 22.19 8.38
C ASP A 129 -5.03 21.04 9.20
N ALA A 130 -3.76 21.19 9.59
CA ALA A 130 -3.06 20.16 10.34
C ALA A 130 -3.67 19.92 11.74
N GLU A 131 -4.25 20.94 12.37
CA GLU A 131 -4.87 20.82 13.68
C GLU A 131 -6.17 20.01 13.58
N ASP A 132 -6.99 20.30 12.59
CA ASP A 132 -8.23 19.58 12.30
C ASP A 132 -7.96 18.13 11.90
N MET A 133 -6.90 17.88 11.14
CA MET A 133 -6.46 16.52 10.81
C MET A 133 -6.04 15.75 12.07
N LEU A 134 -5.32 16.39 12.99
CA LEU A 134 -4.94 15.77 14.27
C LEU A 134 -6.15 15.48 15.16
N LYS A 135 -7.12 16.40 15.24
CA LYS A 135 -8.39 16.18 15.94
C LYS A 135 -9.12 14.98 15.36
N TYR A 136 -9.26 14.90 14.04
CA TYR A 136 -9.88 13.76 13.37
C TYR A 136 -9.17 12.44 13.71
N LEU A 137 -7.84 12.38 13.60
CA LEU A 137 -7.06 11.18 13.91
C LEU A 137 -7.18 10.77 15.38
N SER A 138 -7.25 11.74 16.31
CA SER A 138 -7.47 11.45 17.73
C SER A 138 -8.82 10.80 18.00
N ILE A 139 -9.88 11.22 17.29
CA ILE A 139 -11.20 10.60 17.39
C ILE A 139 -11.15 9.18 16.84
N VAL A 140 -10.50 8.96 15.70
CA VAL A 140 -10.35 7.62 15.11
C VAL A 140 -9.60 6.68 16.06
N LEU A 141 -8.51 7.17 16.67
CA LEU A 141 -7.76 6.41 17.65
C LEU A 141 -8.61 6.08 18.89
N TYR A 142 -9.33 7.06 19.41
CA TYR A 142 -10.23 6.86 20.54
C TYR A 142 -11.32 5.83 20.23
N LEU A 143 -11.94 5.89 19.05
CA LEU A 143 -12.93 4.92 18.60
C LEU A 143 -12.35 3.51 18.42
N GLY A 144 -11.08 3.40 18.04
CA GLY A 144 -10.37 2.12 17.93
C GLY A 144 -10.02 1.50 19.29
N LEU A 145 -9.77 2.33 20.30
CA LEU A 145 -9.47 1.89 21.67
C LEU A 145 -10.72 1.68 22.52
N ALA A 146 -11.80 2.39 22.22
CA ALA A 146 -13.06 2.30 22.95
C ALA A 146 -13.68 0.90 22.80
N PRO A 147 -13.97 0.18 23.90
CA PRO A 147 -14.61 -1.11 23.84
C PRO A 147 -15.98 -0.99 23.17
N ARG A 148 -16.20 -1.75 22.09
CA ARG A 148 -17.55 -1.87 21.53
C ARG A 148 -18.40 -2.69 22.50
N PRO A 149 -19.62 -2.23 22.85
CA PRO A 149 -20.53 -3.05 23.64
C PRO A 149 -20.71 -4.38 22.93
N ARG A 150 -20.27 -5.47 23.55
CA ARG A 150 -20.65 -6.80 23.10
C ARG A 150 -22.14 -6.89 23.32
N HIS A 151 -22.91 -6.75 22.24
CA HIS A 151 -24.34 -6.99 22.28
C HIS A 151 -24.53 -8.40 22.83
N ARG A 152 -25.04 -8.53 24.06
CA ARG A 152 -25.42 -9.83 24.59
C ARG A 152 -26.54 -10.32 23.68
N ARG A 153 -26.27 -11.37 22.91
CA ARG A 153 -27.32 -12.07 22.17
C ARG A 153 -28.23 -12.68 23.23
N TRP A 154 -29.47 -12.23 23.26
CA TRP A 154 -30.56 -12.84 24.00
C TRP A 154 -30.98 -14.11 23.29
#